data_AF-A0A949B3W4-F1
#
_entry.id   AF-A0A949B3W4-F1
#
_cell.length_a   1.000
_cell.length_b   1.000
_cell.length_c   1.000
_cell.angle_alpha   90.00
_cell.angle_beta   90.00
_cell.angle_gamma   90.00
#
_symmetry.space_group_name_H-M   'P 1'
#
loop_
_entity.id
_entity.type
_entity.pdbx_description
1 polymer ?
#
loop_
_entity_poly.entity_id
_entity_poly.type
_entity_poly.pdbx_seq_one_letter_code
_entity_poly.pdbx_strand_id
1 'polypeptide(L)'
;MKACPNHQENLWLDVYGELDPIKRSVWERHLETCAGCREERQRLLGLLNLVRDEMGPPQLSPKQASALTWSIKRGLRGRRATTRWWKGLLGTPNRLIPALGAVSLLIVALGWFAINKVQSPSSFQNLSGLKSEEQMIVKDSEVINNLELLEEMDTLRKLVQVVDNRDII
;
A
#
# COMPACT_ATOMS: atom_id res chain seq x y z
N MET A 1 6.30 -1.33 41.96
CA MET A 1 6.25 -1.73 40.53
C MET A 1 4.84 -1.43 40.04
N LYS A 2 4.67 -0.50 39.08
CA LYS A 2 3.34 -0.21 38.53
C LYS A 2 2.98 -1.34 37.56
N ALA A 3 1.83 -1.98 37.77
CA ALA A 3 1.33 -2.97 36.83
C ALA A 3 1.10 -2.26 35.48
N CYS A 4 1.81 -2.71 34.45
CA CYS A 4 1.66 -2.18 33.10
C CYS A 4 0.47 -2.92 32.44
N PRO A 5 -0.65 -2.24 32.16
CA PRO A 5 -1.82 -2.89 31.58
C PRO A 5 -1.49 -3.40 30.17
N ASN A 6 -1.91 -4.63 29.87
CA ASN A 6 -1.73 -5.31 28.59
C ASN A 6 -0.28 -5.37 28.07
N HIS A 7 0.72 -5.31 28.97
CA HIS A 7 2.14 -5.33 28.56
C HIS A 7 2.53 -6.63 27.85
N GLN A 8 2.04 -7.77 28.33
CA GLN A 8 2.43 -9.08 27.81
C GLN A 8 1.89 -9.34 26.40
N GLU A 9 0.62 -8.99 26.14
CA GLU A 9 0.01 -9.10 24.80
C GLU A 9 0.72 -8.17 23.80
N ASN A 10 0.91 -6.90 24.18
CA ASN A 10 1.60 -5.93 23.33
C ASN A 10 3.06 -6.33 23.06
N LEU A 11 3.74 -6.93 24.05
CA LEU A 11 5.10 -7.41 23.91
C LEU A 11 5.19 -8.53 22.86
N TRP A 12 4.32 -9.53 22.95
CA TRP A 12 4.29 -10.63 21.98
C TRP A 12 3.98 -10.13 20.57
N LEU A 13 2.94 -9.31 20.42
CA LEU A 13 2.54 -8.74 19.13
C LEU A 13 3.64 -7.83 18.55
N ASP A 14 4.35 -7.07 19.39
CA ASP A 14 5.47 -6.25 18.95
C ASP A 14 6.61 -7.11 18.40
N VAL A 15 6.98 -8.18 19.12
CA VAL A 15 8.09 -9.06 18.75
C VAL A 15 7.81 -9.86 17.48
N TYR A 16 6.56 -10.29 17.26
CA TYR A 16 6.14 -10.93 16.02
C TYR A 16 5.84 -9.93 14.88
N GLY A 17 5.84 -8.62 15.17
CA GLY A 17 5.55 -7.58 14.17
C GLY A 17 4.06 -7.42 13.85
N GLU A 18 3.18 -8.10 14.59
CA GLU A 18 1.72 -8.11 14.42
C GLU A 18 1.02 -6.98 15.18
N LEU A 19 1.77 -6.14 15.90
CA LEU A 19 1.22 -5.00 16.60
C LEU A 19 0.71 -3.94 15.61
N ASP A 20 -0.56 -3.54 15.80
CA ASP A 20 -1.21 -2.47 15.04
C ASP A 20 -0.36 -1.17 15.05
N PRO A 21 -0.27 -0.42 13.93
CA PRO A 21 0.58 0.77 13.83
C PRO A 21 0.28 1.84 14.89
N ILE A 22 -0.99 2.02 15.27
CA ILE A 22 -1.39 3.00 16.29
C ILE A 22 -0.91 2.52 17.66
N LYS A 23 -1.14 1.24 17.97
CA LYS A 23 -0.67 0.62 19.22
C LYS A 23 0.85 0.60 19.33
N ARG A 24 1.57 0.43 18.22
CA ARG A 24 3.03 0.47 18.16
C ARG A 24 3.59 1.81 18.62
N SER A 25 3.02 2.93 18.17
CA SER A 25 3.48 4.26 18.59
C SER A 25 3.31 4.52 20.10
N VAL A 26 2.25 3.96 20.70
CA VAL A 26 1.99 4.04 22.14
C VAL A 26 2.94 3.13 22.91
N TRP A 27 3.18 1.93 22.38
CA TRP A 27 4.10 0.96 22.94
C TRP A 27 5.55 1.43 22.94
N GLU A 28 6.02 2.05 21.85
CA GLU A 28 7.37 2.64 21.78
C GLU A 28 7.57 3.72 22.84
N ARG A 29 6.59 4.62 23.00
CA ARG A 29 6.62 5.63 24.07
C ARG A 29 6.61 5.00 25.47
N HIS A 30 5.91 3.88 25.64
CA HIS A 30 5.93 3.12 26.89
C HIS A 30 7.33 2.54 27.16
N LEU A 31 8.00 1.97 26.16
CA LEU A 31 9.34 1.41 26.29
C LEU A 31 10.42 2.45 26.61
N GLU A 32 10.22 3.72 26.23
CA GLU A 32 11.11 4.83 26.62
C GLU A 32 11.03 5.13 28.12
N THR A 33 9.86 4.94 28.73
CA THR A 33 9.59 5.29 30.14
C THR A 33 9.70 4.10 31.09
N CYS A 34 9.45 2.87 30.62
CA CYS A 34 9.45 1.65 31.43
C CYS A 34 10.68 0.79 31.16
N ALA A 35 11.63 0.75 32.11
CA ALA A 35 12.82 -0.10 32.01
C ALA A 35 12.48 -1.60 32.07
N GLY A 36 11.50 -2.01 32.89
CA GLY A 36 11.13 -3.43 33.03
C GLY A 36 10.62 -4.04 31.72
N CYS A 37 9.69 -3.36 31.04
CA CYS A 37 9.18 -3.82 29.74
C CYS A 37 10.26 -3.80 28.64
N ARG A 38 11.23 -2.88 28.75
CA ARG A 38 12.37 -2.84 27.82
C ARG A 38 13.30 -4.04 28.01
N GLU A 39 13.65 -4.38 29.24
CA GLU A 39 14.47 -5.55 29.56
C GLU A 39 13.77 -6.85 29.15
N GLU A 40 12.47 -6.97 29.43
CA GLU A 40 11.67 -8.13 29.05
C GLU A 40 11.65 -8.33 27.53
N ARG A 41 11.47 -7.24 26.78
CA ARG A 41 11.57 -7.25 25.31
C ARG A 41 12.94 -7.68 24.81
N GLN A 42 14.01 -7.15 25.39
CA GLN A 42 15.37 -7.53 25.02
C GLN A 42 15.64 -9.01 25.31
N ARG A 43 15.17 -9.52 26.45
CA ARG A 43 15.28 -10.95 26.79
C ARG A 43 14.53 -11.82 25.79
N LEU A 44 13.30 -11.47 25.43
CA LEU A 44 12.50 -12.24 24.47
C LEU A 44 13.14 -12.24 23.08
N LEU A 45 13.60 -11.08 22.60
CA LEU A 45 14.33 -11.00 21.33
C LEU A 45 15.64 -11.80 21.37
N GLY A 46 16.35 -11.78 22.50
CA GLY A 46 17.54 -12.60 22.70
C GLY A 46 17.26 -14.09 22.53
N LEU A 47 16.20 -14.60 23.16
CA LEU A 47 15.78 -16.00 23.02
C LEU A 47 15.41 -16.36 21.58
N LEU A 48 14.66 -15.50 20.89
CA LEU A 48 14.29 -15.75 19.49
C LEU A 48 15.50 -15.71 18.55
N ASN A 49 16.47 -14.83 18.83
CA ASN A 49 17.72 -14.79 18.06
C ASN A 49 18.53 -16.07 18.25
N LEU A 50 18.64 -16.59 19.49
CA LEU A 50 19.33 -17.87 19.76
C LEU A 50 18.68 -19.00 18.97
N VAL A 51 17.36 -19.10 19.02
CA VAL A 51 16.59 -20.11 18.28
C VAL A 51 16.77 -19.96 16.77
N ARG A 52 16.79 -18.73 16.25
CA ARG A 52 17.05 -18.44 14.84
C ARG A 52 18.47 -18.86 14.42
N ASP A 53 19.45 -18.60 15.27
CA ASP A 53 20.85 -18.90 15.00
C ASP A 53 21.08 -20.43 15.02
N GLU A 54 20.39 -21.17 15.89
CA GLU A 54 20.40 -22.64 15.93
C GLU A 54 19.68 -23.29 14.74
N MET A 55 18.54 -22.74 14.30
CA MET A 55 17.78 -23.31 13.18
C MET A 55 18.49 -23.18 11.83
N GLY A 56 19.49 -22.32 11.72
CA GLY A 56 20.21 -22.05 10.49
C GLY A 56 19.35 -21.37 9.42
N PRO A 57 19.97 -20.66 8.45
CA PRO A 57 19.23 -20.06 7.36
C PRO A 57 18.61 -21.14 6.47
N PRO A 58 17.38 -20.93 5.95
CA PRO A 58 16.80 -21.85 4.98
C PRO A 58 17.71 -21.90 3.74
N GLN A 59 18.06 -23.11 3.32
CA GLN A 59 18.90 -23.32 2.14
C GLN A 59 18.11 -22.95 0.88
N LEU A 60 18.31 -21.75 0.38
CA LEU A 60 17.74 -21.31 -0.88
C LEU A 60 18.61 -21.77 -2.05
N SER A 61 17.98 -22.29 -3.10
CA SER A 61 18.71 -22.56 -4.34
C SER A 61 19.27 -21.25 -4.93
N PRO A 62 20.41 -21.27 -5.64
CA PRO A 62 20.98 -20.07 -6.24
C PRO A 62 20.01 -19.31 -7.16
N LYS A 63 19.13 -20.05 -7.86
CA LYS A 63 18.07 -19.48 -8.69
C LYS A 63 17.05 -18.70 -7.85
N GLN A 64 16.54 -19.27 -6.76
CA GLN A 64 15.60 -18.61 -5.86
C GLN A 64 16.22 -17.38 -5.18
N ALA A 65 17.48 -17.49 -4.72
CA ALA A 65 18.20 -16.38 -4.10
C ALA A 65 18.38 -15.20 -5.08
N SER A 66 18.73 -15.48 -6.34
CA SER A 66 18.87 -14.46 -7.38
C SER A 66 17.52 -13.80 -7.73
N ALA A 67 16.45 -14.58 -7.84
CA ALA A 67 15.10 -14.09 -8.12
C ALA A 67 14.60 -13.16 -7.00
N LEU A 68 14.77 -13.56 -5.74
CA LEU A 68 14.39 -12.76 -4.57
C LEU A 68 15.21 -11.47 -4.48
N THR A 69 16.53 -11.57 -4.65
CA THR A 69 17.42 -10.39 -4.62
C THR A 69 17.03 -9.40 -5.73
N TRP A 70 16.69 -9.90 -6.90
CA TRP A 70 16.30 -9.07 -8.02
C TRP A 70 14.93 -8.41 -7.83
N SER A 71 13.93 -9.12 -7.27
CA SER A 71 12.62 -8.55 -6.97
C SER A 71 12.74 -7.42 -5.93
N ILE A 72 13.54 -7.62 -4.88
CA ILE A 72 13.82 -6.60 -3.87
C ILE A 72 14.53 -5.38 -4.50
N LYS A 73 15.61 -5.60 -5.26
CA LYS A 73 16.34 -4.51 -5.94
C LYS A 73 15.45 -3.73 -6.89
N ARG A 74 14.56 -4.41 -7.62
CA ARG A 74 13.59 -3.78 -8.53
C ARG A 74 12.57 -2.94 -7.76
N GLY A 75 11.99 -3.46 -6.68
CA GLY A 75 11.04 -2.72 -5.84
C GLY A 75 11.67 -1.46 -5.24
N LEU A 76 12.89 -1.58 -4.71
CA LEU A 76 13.65 -0.43 -4.19
C LEU A 76 13.99 0.60 -5.28
N ARG A 77 14.37 0.14 -6.47
CA ARG A 77 14.65 1.02 -7.62
C ARG A 77 13.39 1.75 -8.09
N GLY A 78 12.26 1.05 -8.18
CA GLY A 78 10.96 1.64 -8.53
C GLY A 78 10.56 2.74 -7.54
N ARG A 79 10.62 2.46 -6.24
CA ARG A 79 10.32 3.44 -5.19
C ARG A 79 11.26 4.65 -5.23
N ARG A 80 12.54 4.43 -5.48
CA ARG A 80 13.52 5.52 -5.61
C ARG A 80 13.32 6.35 -6.88
N ALA A 81 12.94 5.71 -7.99
CA ALA A 81 12.65 6.37 -9.25
C ALA A 81 11.40 7.26 -9.14
N THR A 82 10.32 6.76 -8.51
CA THR A 82 9.12 7.58 -8.27
C THR A 82 9.46 8.75 -7.37
N THR A 83 10.08 8.54 -6.21
CA THR A 83 10.45 9.65 -5.31
C THR A 83 11.35 10.69 -6.00
N ARG A 84 12.27 10.28 -6.87
CA ARG A 84 13.12 11.21 -7.64
C ARG A 84 12.33 11.98 -8.70
N TRP A 85 11.40 11.33 -9.40
CA TRP A 85 10.52 11.98 -10.36
C TRP A 85 9.63 13.04 -9.70
N TRP A 86 9.02 12.72 -8.56
CA TRP A 86 8.26 13.69 -7.75
C TRP A 86 9.13 14.85 -7.27
N LYS A 87 10.36 14.58 -6.81
CA LYS A 87 11.32 15.65 -6.43
C LYS A 87 11.78 16.51 -7.61
N GLY A 88 11.85 15.96 -8.83
CA GLY A 88 12.17 16.73 -10.03
C GLY A 88 11.02 17.64 -10.47
N LEU A 89 9.77 17.19 -10.30
CA LEU A 89 8.58 17.98 -10.61
C LEU A 89 8.38 19.13 -9.61
N LEU A 90 8.53 18.84 -8.31
CA LEU A 90 8.46 19.82 -7.22
C LEU A 90 9.73 20.68 -7.08
N GLY A 91 10.85 20.25 -7.67
CA GLY A 91 12.14 20.94 -7.67
C GLY A 91 12.36 21.85 -8.88
N THR A 92 11.33 22.08 -9.69
CA THR A 92 11.40 23.10 -10.74
C THR A 92 11.62 24.48 -10.08
N PRO A 93 12.57 25.30 -10.57
CA PRO A 93 12.86 26.58 -9.94
C PRO A 93 11.59 27.44 -9.94
N ASN A 94 11.31 28.03 -8.77
CA ASN A 94 10.15 28.89 -8.40
C ASN A 94 9.79 30.04 -9.37
N ARG A 95 10.47 30.16 -10.52
CA ARG A 95 10.29 31.18 -11.56
C ARG A 95 9.10 30.92 -12.49
N LEU A 96 8.53 29.71 -12.55
CA LEU A 96 7.36 29.41 -13.40
C LEU A 96 6.01 29.52 -12.67
N ILE A 97 6.03 29.65 -11.35
CA ILE A 97 4.83 29.83 -10.51
C ILE A 97 4.03 31.10 -10.84
N PRO A 98 4.63 32.28 -11.07
CA PRO A 98 3.84 33.47 -11.36
C PRO A 98 3.16 33.41 -12.74
N ALA A 99 3.72 32.66 -13.71
CA ALA A 99 3.13 32.50 -15.03
C ALA A 99 1.94 31.52 -15.03
N LEU A 100 2.04 30.40 -14.29
CA LEU A 100 0.94 29.44 -14.16
C LEU A 100 -0.25 30.00 -13.37
N GLY A 101 0.00 30.84 -12.35
CA GLY A 101 -1.05 31.54 -11.62
C GLY A 101 -1.87 32.52 -12.48
N ALA A 102 -1.22 33.21 -13.43
CA ALA A 102 -1.92 34.10 -14.36
C ALA A 102 -2.81 33.31 -15.34
N VAL A 103 -2.31 32.18 -15.85
CA VAL A 103 -3.08 31.30 -16.76
C VAL A 103 -4.28 30.67 -16.05
N SER A 104 -4.14 30.22 -14.80
CA SER A 104 -5.28 29.66 -14.06
C SER A 104 -6.35 30.71 -13.76
N LEU A 105 -5.96 31.94 -13.42
CA LEU A 105 -6.90 33.05 -13.26
C LEU A 105 -7.61 33.41 -14.58
N LEU A 106 -6.91 33.35 -15.71
CA LEU A 106 -7.52 33.53 -17.03
C LEU A 106 -8.50 32.41 -17.37
N ILE A 107 -8.19 31.14 -17.06
CA ILE A 107 -9.11 30.01 -17.27
C ILE A 107 -10.35 30.14 -16.38
N VAL A 108 -10.19 30.54 -15.12
CA VAL A 108 -11.31 30.76 -14.20
C VAL A 108 -12.14 31.96 -14.64
N ALA A 109 -11.53 33.06 -15.08
CA ALA A 109 -12.24 34.24 -15.56
C ALA A 109 -12.97 33.96 -16.88
N LEU A 110 -12.33 33.28 -17.84
CA LEU A 110 -12.95 32.88 -19.10
C LEU A 110 -14.04 31.84 -18.90
N GLY A 111 -13.83 30.87 -17.99
CA GLY A 111 -14.83 29.87 -17.61
C GLY A 111 -16.03 30.52 -16.95
N TRP A 112 -15.82 31.43 -15.98
CA TRP A 112 -16.89 32.18 -15.35
C TRP A 112 -17.64 33.06 -16.35
N PHE A 113 -16.93 33.78 -17.22
CA PHE A 113 -17.55 34.62 -18.25
C PHE A 113 -18.31 33.81 -19.30
N ALA A 114 -17.80 32.64 -19.70
CA ALA A 114 -18.48 31.71 -20.59
C ALA A 114 -19.75 31.14 -19.95
N ILE A 115 -19.71 30.71 -18.69
CA ILE A 115 -20.88 30.20 -17.97
C ILE A 115 -21.93 31.31 -17.80
N ASN A 116 -21.50 32.55 -17.50
CA ASN A 116 -22.41 33.68 -17.35
C ASN A 116 -23.02 34.14 -18.69
N LYS A 117 -22.33 33.94 -19.83
CA LYS A 117 -22.88 34.20 -21.18
C LYS A 117 -23.67 33.04 -21.76
N VAL A 118 -23.42 31.79 -21.35
CA VAL A 118 -24.18 30.59 -21.74
C VAL A 118 -25.40 30.38 -20.80
N GLN A 119 -25.98 31.48 -20.33
CA GLN A 119 -27.38 31.55 -19.92
C GLN A 119 -28.32 31.89 -21.09
N SER A 120 -27.81 31.86 -22.34
CA SER A 120 -28.64 31.62 -23.53
C SER A 120 -28.75 30.10 -23.79
N PRO A 121 -29.97 29.53 -23.88
CA PRO A 121 -30.20 28.10 -23.73
C PRO A 121 -30.04 27.36 -25.06
N SER A 122 -28.82 27.13 -25.53
CA SER A 122 -28.63 26.27 -26.72
C SER A 122 -27.30 25.55 -26.89
N SER A 123 -26.34 25.60 -25.93
CA SER A 123 -25.01 24.98 -26.15
C SER A 123 -24.56 23.96 -25.10
N PHE A 124 -25.45 23.46 -24.24
CA PHE A 124 -25.11 22.44 -23.23
C PHE A 124 -25.37 20.98 -23.63
N GLN A 125 -25.82 20.71 -24.86
CA GLN A 125 -26.15 19.33 -25.28
C GLN A 125 -24.94 18.44 -25.60
N ASN A 126 -23.74 18.99 -25.79
CA ASN A 126 -22.56 18.20 -26.17
C ASN A 126 -21.64 17.78 -25.00
N LEU A 127 -21.87 18.26 -23.78
CA LEU A 127 -21.04 17.88 -22.62
C LEU A 127 -21.55 16.63 -21.88
N SER A 128 -22.84 16.28 -22.06
CA SER A 128 -23.47 15.12 -21.43
C SER A 128 -23.03 13.78 -22.05
N GLY A 129 -22.49 13.79 -23.27
CA GLY A 129 -21.97 12.59 -23.94
C GLY A 129 -20.67 12.06 -23.31
N LEU A 130 -19.75 12.96 -22.94
CA LEU A 130 -18.44 12.56 -22.38
C LEU A 130 -18.55 11.95 -20.98
N LYS A 131 -19.48 12.43 -20.15
CA LYS A 131 -19.72 11.87 -18.82
C LYS A 131 -20.33 10.46 -18.87
N SER A 132 -21.12 10.17 -19.91
CA SER A 132 -21.72 8.86 -20.11
C SER A 132 -20.69 7.82 -20.58
N GLU A 133 -19.70 8.24 -21.38
CA GLU A 133 -18.62 7.36 -21.84
C GLU A 133 -17.67 6.99 -20.69
N GLU A 134 -17.28 7.96 -19.85
CA GLU A 134 -16.44 7.73 -18.67
C GLU A 134 -17.13 6.82 -17.64
N GLN A 135 -18.44 6.97 -17.44
CA GLN A 135 -19.21 6.13 -16.53
C GLN A 135 -19.40 4.69 -17.04
N MET A 136 -19.41 4.49 -18.36
CA MET A 136 -19.50 3.15 -18.97
C MET A 136 -18.16 2.39 -18.85
N ILE A 137 -17.03 3.08 -19.04
CA ILE A 137 -15.68 2.50 -18.89
C ILE A 137 -15.40 2.08 -17.43
N VAL A 138 -15.87 2.87 -16.45
CA VAL A 138 -15.70 2.53 -15.03
C VAL A 138 -16.51 1.27 -14.65
N LYS A 139 -17.74 1.13 -15.18
CA LYS A 139 -18.55 -0.07 -14.95
C LYS A 139 -17.93 -1.33 -15.54
N ASP A 140 -17.36 -1.25 -16.74
CA ASP A 140 -16.69 -2.40 -17.35
C ASP A 140 -15.44 -2.83 -16.55
N SER A 141 -14.71 -1.88 -15.93
CA SER A 141 -13.56 -2.20 -15.07
C SER A 141 -13.94 -2.95 -13.78
N GLU A 142 -15.11 -2.67 -13.22
CA GLU A 142 -15.61 -3.33 -12.01
C GLU A 142 -16.13 -4.73 -12.32
N VAL A 143 -16.75 -4.94 -13.49
CA VAL A 143 -17.20 -6.27 -13.95
C VAL A 143 -16.02 -7.17 -14.28
N ILE A 144 -14.96 -6.66 -14.92
CA ILE A 144 -13.73 -7.42 -15.21
C ILE A 144 -13.04 -7.87 -13.90
N ASN A 145 -12.96 -7.00 -12.89
CA ASN A 145 -12.38 -7.36 -11.58
C ASN A 145 -13.21 -8.41 -10.82
N ASN A 146 -14.54 -8.40 -10.96
CA ASN A 146 -15.39 -9.42 -10.33
C ASN A 146 -15.30 -10.79 -11.04
N LEU A 147 -14.99 -10.83 -12.34
CA LEU A 147 -14.77 -12.07 -13.08
C LEU A 147 -13.45 -12.75 -12.66
N GLU A 148 -12.39 -11.99 -12.42
CA GLU A 148 -11.11 -12.51 -11.91
C GLU A 148 -11.27 -13.17 -10.52
N LEU A 149 -12.16 -12.63 -9.68
CA LEU A 149 -12.46 -13.19 -8.36
C LEU A 149 -13.24 -14.52 -8.41
N LEU A 150 -14.03 -14.75 -9.47
CA LEU A 150 -14.79 -15.99 -9.66
C LEU A 150 -13.95 -17.10 -10.32
N GLU A 151 -12.92 -16.76 -11.10
CA GLU A 151 -11.99 -17.71 -11.71
C GLU A 151 -11.08 -18.37 -10.65
N GLU A 152 -10.64 -17.63 -9.63
CA GLU A 152 -9.80 -18.19 -8.55
C GLU A 152 -10.55 -19.20 -7.67
N MET A 153 -11.89 -19.14 -7.55
CA MET A 153 -12.68 -20.11 -6.78
C MET A 153 -12.82 -21.48 -7.48
N ASP A 154 -12.71 -21.55 -8.80
CA ASP A 154 -12.80 -22.81 -9.54
C ASP A 154 -11.47 -23.59 -9.51
N THR A 155 -10.34 -22.89 -9.28
CA THR A 155 -9.03 -23.52 -9.10
C THR A 155 -8.87 -24.21 -7.74
N LEU A 156 -9.51 -23.70 -6.68
CA LEU A 156 -9.52 -24.34 -5.36
C LEU A 156 -10.37 -25.61 -5.33
N ARG A 157 -11.42 -25.70 -6.15
CA ARG A 157 -12.28 -26.89 -6.23
C ARG A 157 -11.58 -28.09 -6.92
N LYS A 158 -10.69 -27.83 -7.88
CA LYS A 158 -9.84 -28.86 -8.51
C LYS A 158 -8.75 -29.40 -7.59
N LEU A 159 -8.27 -28.61 -6.63
CA LEU A 159 -7.25 -29.06 -5.67
C LEU A 159 -7.82 -30.02 -4.62
N VAL A 160 -9.08 -29.85 -4.20
CA VAL A 160 -9.76 -30.80 -3.29
C VAL A 160 -10.00 -32.14 -3.99
N GLN A 161 -10.38 -32.13 -5.27
CA GLN A 161 -10.70 -33.34 -6.03
C GLN A 161 -9.47 -34.22 -6.33
N VAL A 162 -8.25 -33.65 -6.36
CA VAL A 162 -7.00 -34.41 -6.53
C VAL A 162 -6.49 -34.99 -5.21
N VAL A 163 -6.81 -34.36 -4.08
CA VAL A 163 -6.45 -34.88 -2.74
C VAL A 163 -7.32 -36.09 -2.37
N ASP A 164 -8.62 -36.04 -2.63
CA ASP A 164 -9.53 -37.17 -2.31
C ASP A 164 -9.27 -38.44 -3.14
N ASN A 165 -8.66 -38.31 -4.32
CA ASN A 165 -8.37 -39.45 -5.21
C ASN A 165 -7.00 -40.11 -4.96
N ARG A 166 -6.21 -39.63 -3.99
CA ARG A 166 -4.92 -40.23 -3.60
C ARG A 166 -4.99 -41.12 -2.37
N ASP A 167 -6.13 -41.19 -1.70
CA ASP A 167 -6.36 -42.09 -0.57
C ASP A 167 -6.99 -43.44 -0.99
N ILE A 168 -7.12 -43.69 -2.29
CA ILE A 168 -7.52 -44.98 -2.86
C ILE A 168 -6.55 -45.34 -3.99
N ILE A 169 -5.38 -45.88 -3.63
CA ILE A 169 -4.58 -46.94 -4.30
C ILE A 169 -3.44 -47.33 -3.35
#